data_AF-A0A8T0BUX8-F1
#
_entry.id   AF-A0A8T0BUX8-F1
#
_cell.length_a   1.000
_cell.length_b   1.000
_cell.length_c   1.000
_cell.angle_alpha   90.00
_cell.angle_beta   90.00
_cell.angle_gamma   90.00
#
_symmetry.space_group_name_H-M   'P 1'
#
loop_
_entity.id
_entity.type
_entity.pdbx_description
1 polymer ?
#
loop_
_entity_poly.entity_id
_entity_poly.type
_entity_poly.pdbx_seq_one_letter_code
_entity_poly.pdbx_strand_id
1 'polypeptide(L)' 'MDQTFPLRRREIVETEPLVKTLKERWPVLFSERQVYAEFNRIATTNLENVVFDALDCFTPSPRKEVLEKK' A
#
# COMPACT_ATOMS: atom_id res chain seq x y z
N MET A 1 13.28 -20.07 11.29
CA MET A 1 11.82 -20.07 11.55
C MET A 1 11.19 -19.06 10.61
N ASP A 2 10.80 -19.52 9.43
CA ASP A 2 10.07 -18.71 8.46
C ASP A 2 8.61 -18.61 8.92
N GLN A 3 8.36 -17.74 9.90
CA GLN A 3 7.00 -17.36 10.23
C GLN A 3 6.38 -16.74 8.98
N THR A 4 5.43 -17.47 8.40
CA THR A 4 4.72 -17.07 7.19
C THR A 4 4.00 -15.74 7.44
N PHE A 5 3.92 -14.90 6.41
CA PHE A 5 3.23 -13.59 6.46
C PHE A 5 1.87 -13.59 7.21
N PRO A 6 1.01 -14.62 7.11
CA PRO A 6 -0.24 -14.68 7.87
C PRO A 6 -0.07 -14.63 9.40
N LEU A 7 0.97 -15.26 9.95
CA LEU A 7 1.23 -15.25 11.39
C LEU A 7 1.62 -13.85 11.87
N ARG A 8 2.49 -13.16 11.12
CA ARG A 8 2.91 -11.78 11.44
C ARG A 8 1.73 -10.82 11.44
N ARG A 9 0.82 -10.95 10.48
CA ARG A 9 -0.39 -10.12 10.43
C ARG A 9 -1.26 -10.31 11.67
N ARG A 10 -1.47 -11.56 12.08
CA ARG A 10 -2.25 -11.84 13.28
C ARG A 10 -1.63 -11.19 14.51
N GLU A 11 -0.31 -11.30 14.66
CA GLU A 11 0.42 -10.64 15.74
C GLU A 11 0.26 -9.10 15.67
N ILE A 12 0.40 -8.49 14.49
CA ILE A 12 0.23 -7.03 14.30
C ILE A 12 -1.16 -6.55 14.72
N VAL A 13 -2.21 -7.27 14.33
CA VAL A 13 -3.59 -6.91 14.65
C VAL A 13 -3.89 -7.13 16.13
N GLU A 14 -3.36 -8.20 16.74
CA GLU A 14 -3.60 -8.50 18.16
C GLU A 14 -2.79 -7.61 19.10
N THR A 15 -1.56 -7.22 18.72
CA THR A 15 -0.65 -6.46 19.60
C THR A 15 -0.64 -4.96 19.34
N GLU A 16 -1.24 -4.51 18.23
CA GLU A 16 -1.28 -3.11 17.77
C GLU A 16 0.05 -2.35 18.01
N PRO A 17 1.19 -2.89 17.58
CA PRO A 17 2.49 -2.34 17.93
C PRO A 17 2.77 -1.07 17.12
N LEU A 18 3.65 -0.23 17.64
CA LEU A 18 4.11 0.96 16.93
C LEU A 18 4.76 0.59 15.59
N VAL A 19 4.46 1.40 14.56
CA VAL A 19 5.01 1.21 13.20
C VAL A 19 6.54 1.19 13.21
N LYS A 20 7.19 1.96 14.10
CA LYS A 20 8.64 1.97 14.27
C LYS A 20 9.17 0.57 14.65
N THR A 21 8.53 -0.07 15.62
CA THR A 21 8.88 -1.42 16.07
C THR A 21 8.68 -2.47 14.97
N LEU A 22 7.63 -2.32 14.16
CA LEU A 22 7.39 -3.19 13.01
C LEU A 22 8.45 -3.05 11.93
N LYS A 23 8.91 -1.83 11.65
CA LYS A 23 9.99 -1.57 10.68
C LYS A 23 11.33 -2.14 11.12
N GLU A 24 11.65 -2.05 12.41
CA GLU A 24 12.87 -2.61 12.99
C GLU A 24 12.84 -4.15 12.99
N ARG A 25 11.71 -4.74 13.35
CA ARG A 25 11.57 -6.20 13.49
C ARG A 25 11.37 -6.92 12.15
N TRP A 26 10.61 -6.32 11.23
CA TRP A 26 10.29 -6.91 9.92
C TRP A 26 10.36 -5.88 8.78
N PRO A 27 11.55 -5.39 8.43
CA PRO A 27 11.71 -4.37 7.39
C PRO A 27 11.15 -4.79 6.03
N VAL A 28 11.18 -6.10 5.71
CA VAL A 28 10.67 -6.64 4.44
C VAL A 28 9.15 -6.46 4.25
N LEU A 29 8.38 -6.33 5.33
CA LEU A 29 6.93 -6.03 5.26
C LEU A 29 6.66 -4.63 4.69
N PHE A 30 7.63 -3.73 4.82
CA PHE A 30 7.56 -2.36 4.34
C PHE A 30 8.27 -2.16 3.00
N SER A 31 8.59 -3.25 2.29
CA SER A 31 8.92 -3.14 0.87
C SER A 31 7.71 -2.60 0.11
N GLU A 32 7.96 -1.75 -0.88
CA GLU A 32 6.92 -1.09 -1.67
C GLU A 32 5.85 -2.07 -2.17
N ARG A 33 6.28 -3.19 -2.78
CA ARG A 33 5.38 -4.26 -3.26
C ARG A 33 4.48 -4.83 -2.16
N GLN A 34 5.01 -5.02 -0.95
CA GLN A 34 4.21 -5.55 0.15
C GLN A 34 3.26 -4.53 0.74
N VAL A 35 3.67 -3.26 0.81
CA VAL A 35 2.78 -2.18 1.23
C VAL A 35 1.58 -2.08 0.28
N TYR A 36 1.82 -2.13 -1.03
CA TYR A 36 0.74 -2.17 -2.03
C TYR A 36 -0.18 -3.38 -1.86
N ALA A 37 0.40 -4.57 -1.71
CA ALA A 37 -0.36 -5.81 -1.58
C ALA A 37 -1.23 -5.81 -0.31
N GLU A 38 -0.68 -5.41 0.83
CA GLU A 38 -1.41 -5.39 2.11
C GLU A 38 -2.42 -4.25 2.17
N PHE A 39 -2.12 -3.07 1.60
CA PHE A 39 -3.11 -2.00 1.47
C PHE A 39 -4.32 -2.45 0.64
N ASN A 40 -4.07 -3.06 -0.53
CA ASN A 40 -5.15 -3.58 -1.37
C ASN A 40 -5.93 -4.69 -0.66
N ARG A 41 -5.26 -5.53 0.13
CA ARG A 41 -5.93 -6.59 0.89
C ARG A 41 -6.87 -6.04 1.98
N ILE A 42 -6.48 -4.98 2.67
CA ILE A 42 -7.24 -4.41 3.79
C ILE A 42 -8.31 -3.43 3.29
N ALA A 43 -7.94 -2.52 2.40
CA ALA A 43 -8.80 -1.45 1.91
C ALA A 43 -9.56 -1.83 0.62
N THR A 44 -9.30 -3.00 0.03
CA THR A 44 -9.86 -3.43 -1.27
C THR A 44 -9.66 -2.41 -2.39
N THR A 45 -8.61 -1.59 -2.28
CA THR A 45 -8.35 -0.44 -3.13
C THR A 45 -6.90 -0.46 -3.61
N ASN A 46 -6.68 -0.13 -4.89
CA ASN A 46 -5.34 0.02 -5.43
C ASN A 46 -4.74 1.37 -4.99
N LEU A 47 -3.71 1.34 -4.14
CA LEU A 47 -3.07 2.55 -3.62
C LEU A 47 -2.40 3.40 -4.69
N GLU A 48 -1.79 2.80 -5.72
CA GLU A 48 -1.15 3.56 -6.81
C GLU A 48 -2.19 4.43 -7.51
N ASN A 49 -3.35 3.86 -7.86
CA ASN A 49 -4.44 4.60 -8.48
C ASN A 49 -4.91 5.74 -7.58
N VAL A 50 -5.12 5.49 -6.29
CA VAL A 50 -5.53 6.54 -5.33
C VAL A 50 -4.53 7.68 -5.29
N VAL A 51 -3.23 7.38 -5.28
CA VAL A 51 -2.17 8.39 -5.27
C VAL A 51 -2.15 9.16 -6.58
N PHE A 52 -2.21 8.48 -7.73
CA PHE A 52 -2.20 9.14 -9.04
C PHE A 52 -3.46 9.97 -9.26
N ASP A 53 -4.64 9.48 -8.88
CA ASP A 53 -5.90 10.22 -8.95
C ASP A 53 -5.84 11.49 -8.09
N ALA A 54 -5.25 11.40 -6.89
CA ALA A 54 -5.04 12.56 -6.04
C ALA A 54 -4.05 13.56 -6.67
N LEU A 55 -2.96 13.10 -7.28
CA LEU A 55 -1.98 13.95 -7.97
C LEU A 55 -2.56 14.61 -9.22
N ASP A 56 -3.44 13.91 -9.95
CA ASP A 56 -4.16 14.45 -11.10
C ASP A 56 -5.09 15.61 -10.70
N CYS A 57 -5.55 15.68 -9.44
CA CYS A 57 -6.29 16.85 -8.93
C CYS A 57 -5.40 18.09 -8.72
N PHE A 58 -4.11 17.91 -8.50
CA PHE A 58 -3.15 19.00 -8.24
C PHE A 58 -2.31 19.37 -9.46
N THR A 59 -2.43 18.63 -10.56
CA THR A 59 -1.73 18.90 -11.82
C THR A 59 -2.74 19.14 -12.93
N PRO A 60 -2.55 20.14 -13.81
CA PRO A 60 -3.37 20.27 -15.01
C PRO A 60 -3.12 19.05 -15.90
N SER A 61 -4.04 18.08 -15.88
CA SER A 61 -3.86 16.77 -16.52
C SER A 61 -3.73 16.86 -18.04
N PRO A 62 -2.68 16.28 -18.67
CA PRO A 62 -2.70 15.92 -20.10
C PRO A 62 -3.46 14.61 -20.36
N ARG A 63 -3.68 13.78 -19.33
CA ARG A 63 -4.20 12.40 -19.47
C ARG A 63 -5.64 12.33 -20.02
N LYS A 64 -6.46 13.36 -19.79
CA LYS A 64 -7.83 13.41 -20.32
C LYS A 64 -7.86 13.61 -21.85
N GLU A 65 -6.86 14.28 -22.43
CA GLU A 65 -6.82 14.55 -23.88
C GLU A 65 -6.52 13.30 -24.72
N VAL A 66 -5.86 12.29 -24.15
CA VAL A 66 -5.48 11.06 -24.89
C VAL A 66 -6.65 10.06 -24.98
N LEU A 67 -7.63 10.13 -24.07
CA LEU A 67 -8.80 9.24 -24.08
C LEU A 67 -9.98 9.79 -24.90
N GLU A 68 -10.00 11.09 -25.20
CA GLU A 68 -11.08 11.73 -26.00
C GLU A 68 -10.85 11.63 -27.53
N LYS A 69 -9.74 11.02 -27.96
CA LYS A 69 -9.40 10.81 -29.38
C LYS A 69 -9.49 9.36 -29.85
N LYS A 70 -10.45 8.58 -29.34
CA LYS A 70 -10.78 7.25 -29.88
C LYS A 70 -12.26 7.10 -30.18
#